data_AF-A0A1A6G0H4-F1
#
_entry.id   AF-A0A1A6G0H4-F1
#
_cell.length_a   1.000
_cell.length_b   1.000
_cell.length_c   1.000
_cell.angle_alpha   90.00
_cell.angle_beta   90.00
_cell.angle_gamma   90.00
#
_symmetry.space_group_name_H-M   'P 1'
#
loop_
_entity.id
_entity.type
_entity.pdbx_description
1 polymer ?
#
loop_
_entity_poly.entity_id
_entity_poly.type
_entity_poly.pdbx_seq_one_letter_code
_entity_poly.pdbx_strand_id
1 'polypeptide(L)' 'MALGYPMTVDLNKSKEVCGFGPHEQCAIGLFKVSKAKHVLKFIKKRVGTHMNTKRKWGELSDVLVAMRKARAKKN' A
#
# COMPACT_ATOMS: atom_id res chain seq x y z
N MET A 1 13.39 15.21 13.49
CA MET A 1 12.18 15.81 12.91
C MET A 1 11.74 14.97 11.72
N ALA A 2 10.54 14.41 11.79
CA ALA A 2 9.99 13.48 10.79
C ALA A 2 9.67 14.21 9.47
N LEU A 3 10.68 14.39 8.62
CA LEU A 3 10.47 14.77 7.22
C LEU A 3 10.22 13.49 6.42
N GLY A 4 8.97 13.22 6.13
CA GLY A 4 8.56 12.10 5.27
C GLY A 4 7.13 11.73 5.57
N TYR A 5 6.21 12.21 4.71
CA TYR A 5 4.77 12.01 4.79
C TYR A 5 4.42 10.63 5.38
N PRO A 6 3.67 10.56 6.50
CA PRO A 6 3.20 9.29 7.00
C PRO A 6 2.43 8.61 5.87
N MET A 7 2.62 7.30 5.70
CA MET A 7 1.68 6.49 4.92
C MET A 7 0.34 6.66 5.63
N THR A 8 -0.47 7.62 5.19
CA THR A 8 -1.71 7.99 5.87
C THR A 8 -2.56 6.73 5.95
N VAL A 9 -2.82 6.32 7.18
CA VAL A 9 -3.92 5.43 7.47
C VAL A 9 -5.16 6.25 7.13
N ASP A 10 -5.98 5.75 6.22
CA ASP A 10 -7.30 6.30 5.95
C ASP A 10 -7.38 7.69 5.28
N LEU A 11 -7.43 7.67 3.94
CA LEU A 11 -8.33 8.57 3.20
C LEU A 11 -9.01 7.78 2.07
N ASN A 12 -9.80 6.76 2.47
CA ASN A 12 -10.53 5.88 1.56
C ASN A 12 -11.57 6.62 0.67
N LYS A 13 -11.85 7.91 0.92
CA LYS A 13 -12.74 8.73 0.08
C LYS A 13 -12.03 9.41 -1.10
N SER A 14 -10.73 9.67 -1.02
CA SER A 14 -9.99 10.46 -2.02
C SER A 14 -9.12 9.63 -2.96
N LYS A 15 -9.01 8.30 -2.76
CA LYS A 15 -8.20 7.41 -3.62
C LYS A 15 -8.77 7.26 -5.04
N GLU A 16 -10.08 7.36 -5.20
CA GLU A 16 -10.73 7.30 -6.52
C GLU A 16 -10.40 8.53 -7.37
N VAL A 17 -10.30 9.70 -6.75
CA VAL A 17 -10.09 11.00 -7.43
C VAL A 17 -8.61 11.38 -7.50
N CYS A 18 -7.85 11.21 -6.41
CA CYS A 18 -6.45 11.66 -6.30
C CYS A 18 -5.42 10.55 -6.54
N GLY A 19 -5.83 9.28 -6.62
CA GLY A 19 -4.92 8.14 -6.80
C GLY A 19 -4.07 7.80 -5.58
N PHE A 20 -3.01 7.00 -5.80
CA PHE A 20 -2.09 6.54 -4.76
C PHE A 20 -0.91 7.50 -4.58
N GLY A 21 -0.51 7.76 -3.32
CA GLY A 21 0.69 8.54 -3.02
C GLY A 21 1.99 7.81 -3.39
N PRO A 22 3.14 8.52 -3.46
CA PRO A 22 4.41 7.94 -3.90
C PRO A 22 4.86 6.73 -3.06
N HIS A 23 4.64 6.76 -1.75
CA HIS A 23 4.98 5.64 -0.87
C HIS A 23 4.05 4.42 -1.05
N GLU A 24 2.78 4.64 -1.38
CA GLU A 24 1.81 3.59 -1.66
C GLU A 24 2.09 2.94 -3.01
N GLN A 25 2.45 3.73 -4.02
CA GLN A 25 2.89 3.23 -5.32
C GLN A 25 4.16 2.38 -5.21
N CYS A 26 5.17 2.81 -4.44
CA CYS A 26 6.35 2.00 -4.15
C CYS A 26 5.99 0.68 -3.45
N ALA A 27 5.07 0.71 -2.48
CA ALA A 27 4.65 -0.49 -1.76
C ALA A 27 3.90 -1.47 -2.68
N ILE A 28 3.01 -0.97 -3.54
CA ILE A 28 2.31 -1.79 -4.56
C ILE A 28 3.30 -2.41 -5.54
N GLY A 29 4.32 -1.65 -5.97
CA GLY A 29 5.41 -2.16 -6.82
C GLY A 29 6.17 -3.32 -6.17
N LEU A 30 6.52 -3.18 -4.89
CA LEU A 30 7.18 -4.24 -4.12
C LEU A 30 6.28 -5.48 -3.93
N PHE A 31 4.96 -5.28 -3.79
CA PHE A 31 3.98 -6.35 -3.69
C PHE A 31 3.83 -7.16 -4.99
N LYS A 32 3.94 -6.53 -6.16
CA LYS A 32 3.91 -7.22 -7.47
C LYS A 32 5.06 -8.23 -7.63
N VAL A 33 6.20 -7.96 -7.00
CA VAL A 33 7.41 -8.82 -7.02
C VAL A 33 7.37 -9.86 -5.88
N SER A 34 6.27 -9.95 -5.10
CA SER A 34 6.06 -10.94 -4.03
C SER A 34 7.12 -10.94 -2.91
N LYS A 35 7.86 -9.84 -2.70
CA LYS A 35 8.89 -9.74 -1.65
C LYS A 35 8.28 -9.33 -0.30
N ALA A 36 7.49 -10.19 0.32
CA ALA A 36 6.72 -9.89 1.54
C ALA A 36 7.56 -9.30 2.70
N LYS A 37 8.76 -9.86 2.96
CA LYS A 37 9.68 -9.36 4.00
C LYS A 37 10.18 -7.93 3.71
N HIS A 38 10.40 -7.59 2.44
CA HIS A 38 10.86 -6.26 2.04
C HIS A 38 9.74 -5.24 2.16
N VAL A 39 8.52 -5.61 1.76
CA VAL A 39 7.31 -4.79 1.93
C VAL A 39 7.09 -4.46 3.40
N LEU A 40 7.10 -5.46 4.29
CA LEU A 40 6.88 -5.26 5.72
C LEU A 40 7.97 -4.36 6.34
N LYS A 41 9.24 -4.52 5.94
CA LYS A 41 10.33 -3.62 6.37
C LYS A 41 10.12 -2.19 5.86
N PHE A 42 9.70 -2.02 4.61
CA PHE A 42 9.46 -0.71 4.01
C PHE A 42 8.32 0.03 4.72
N ILE A 43 7.19 -0.65 4.94
CA ILE A 43 6.04 -0.08 5.64
C ILE A 43 6.38 0.18 7.11
N LYS A 44 7.07 -0.73 7.80
CA LYS A 44 7.47 -0.55 9.21
C LYS A 44 8.38 0.68 9.40
N LYS A 45 9.26 1.00 8.45
CA LYS A 45 10.09 2.23 8.47
C LYS A 45 9.27 3.53 8.37
N ARG A 46 8.02 3.48 7.93
CA ARG A 46 7.15 4.65 7.72
C ARG A 46 6.05 4.75 8.78
N VAL A 47 5.51 3.60 9.18
CA VAL A 47 4.36 3.49 10.10
C VAL A 47 4.81 3.21 11.54
N GLY A 48 6.01 2.65 11.73
CA GLY A 48 6.61 2.38 13.04
C GLY A 48 6.18 1.05 13.65
N THR A 49 4.90 0.91 13.98
CA THR A 49 4.39 -0.27 14.72
C THR A 49 4.06 -1.45 13.81
N HIS A 50 4.28 -2.67 14.32
CA HIS A 50 4.00 -3.89 13.55
C HIS A 50 2.49 -4.11 13.30
N MET A 51 1.63 -3.70 14.24
CA MET A 51 0.18 -3.81 14.10
C MET A 51 -0.34 -2.95 12.93
N ASN A 52 0.07 -1.69 12.88
CA ASN A 52 -0.30 -0.79 11.80
C ASN A 52 0.35 -1.21 10.46
N THR A 53 1.55 -1.81 10.52
CA THR A 53 2.20 -2.40 9.35
C THR A 53 1.37 -3.53 8.75
N LYS A 54 0.86 -4.46 9.58
CA LYS A 54 -0.02 -5.55 9.13
C LYS A 54 -1.34 -5.01 8.58
N ARG A 55 -1.92 -3.99 9.22
CA ARG A 55 -3.13 -3.34 8.72
C ARG A 55 -2.94 -2.74 7.33
N LYS A 56 -1.88 -1.93 7.13
CA LYS A 56 -1.56 -1.33 5.83
C LYS A 56 -1.17 -2.38 4.78
N TRP A 57 -0.58 -3.49 5.19
CA TRP A 57 -0.29 -4.64 4.32
C TRP A 57 -1.58 -5.31 3.80
N GLY A 58 -2.57 -5.52 4.67
CA GLY A 58 -3.90 -6.02 4.27
C GLY A 58 -4.57 -5.12 3.24
N GLU A 59 -4.64 -3.82 3.52
CA GLU A 59 -5.22 -2.83 2.62
C GLU A 59 -4.58 -2.84 1.22
N LEU A 60 -3.24 -2.92 1.14
CA LEU A 60 -2.50 -2.94 -0.13
C LEU A 60 -2.64 -4.27 -0.87
N SER A 61 -2.76 -5.38 -0.15
CA SER A 61 -3.02 -6.69 -0.73
C SER A 61 -4.40 -6.74 -1.40
N ASP A 62 -5.41 -6.21 -0.72
CA ASP A 62 -6.79 -6.16 -1.23
C ASP A 62 -6.91 -5.29 -2.49
N VAL A 63 -6.22 -4.15 -2.51
CA VAL A 63 -6.11 -3.30 -3.72
C VAL A 63 -5.54 -4.08 -4.90
N LEU A 64 -4.49 -4.88 -4.68
CA LEU A 64 -3.84 -5.63 -5.75
C LEU A 64 -4.75 -6.75 -6.29
N VAL A 65 -5.50 -7.40 -5.42
CA VAL A 65 -6.54 -8.37 -5.82
C VAL A 65 -7.64 -7.68 -6.64
N ALA A 66 -8.10 -6.51 -6.21
CA ALA A 66 -9.10 -5.72 -6.95
C ALA A 66 -8.60 -5.31 -8.34
N MET A 67 -7.34 -4.84 -8.45
CA MET A 67 -6.72 -4.51 -9.73
C MET A 67 -6.62 -5.72 -10.67
N ARG A 68 -6.27 -6.90 -10.13
CA ARG A 68 -6.21 -8.15 -10.91
C ARG A 68 -7.60 -8.55 -11.42
N LYS A 69 -8.63 -8.48 -10.58
CA LYS A 69 -10.02 -8.78 -10.97
C LYS A 69 -10.54 -7.81 -12.03
N ALA A 70 -10.27 -6.51 -11.88
CA ALA A 70 -10.67 -5.50 -12.85
C ALA A 70 -9.99 -5.72 -14.22
N ARG A 71 -8.71 -6.11 -14.23
CA ARG A 71 -8.00 -6.45 -15.46
C ARG A 71 -8.58 -7.69 -16.14
N ALA A 72 -8.94 -8.71 -15.37
CA ALA A 72 -9.52 -9.94 -15.90
C ALA A 72 -10.90 -9.73 -16.56
N LYS A 73 -11.70 -8.78 -16.06
CA LYS A 73 -13.02 -8.46 -16.63
C LYS A 73 -12.95 -7.65 -17.93
N LYS A 74 -11.80 -7.03 -18.23
CA LYS A 74 -11.60 -6.16 -19.41
C LYS A 74 -11.13 -6.94 -20.65
N ASN A 75 -10.72 -8.19 -20.48
CA ASN A 75 -10.37 -9.13 -21.54
C ASN A 75 -11.54 -10.09 -21.76
#